data_AF-A0A6I4ZJN3-F1
#
_entry.id   AF-A0A6I4ZJN3-F1
#
_cell.length_a   1.000
_cell.length_b   1.000
_cell.length_c   1.000
_cell.angle_alpha   90.00
_cell.angle_beta   90.00
_cell.angle_gamma   90.00
#
_symmetry.space_group_name_H-M   'P 1'
#
loop_
_entity.id
_entity.type
_entity.pdbx_description
1 polymer ?
#
loop_
_entity_poly.entity_id
_entity_poly.type
_entity_poly.pdbx_seq_one_letter_code
_entity_poly.pdbx_strand_id
1 'polypeptide(L)'
;MEPDQVVPGSVRPERHAKGRSGGAQRRPAGDVPGGHAQQDGRSRAAAGGNRVDRVTDEHIHPAGSRFQHQPPREEGQPLPTPHADGAHWEAVSSGTGRGAVGEAGGGAHRTNPGGAGGLAARTRGRGGVKAPEGGVVSSVVHGSLAEAAGIVPGDAIVAIDGRTLRDAVDYQFYAAEPEITARFRKADGSEDLVVFEKDPDEDLGMAFERATWDGVQVCNNTCFFCFLKGLPKGLRKPLYLKDDDYRLSFLHGNFVTLTNLTEDDWARLEEQRLSPLNVSVHATDVDLRRKLLGNERAPDVVAQLERLRDLGLVAHTQIVLTPGVNDGEALERSLRDLTGLYPTVQTVSVVPVGASPRLEEWSRDRDGIELVAPERDFARSLIATIRRFQRACEEAHGKSVVQCADEYYLAAGRPVPAAGRYDGFPQYENGIGMVRTLLDDWSRLRRRLRAAPAAGMAGKRVVIACGTLIGPTLTRLTEAFAAETGVVASVHPVTNTLFGERVNVSGLLSGGDYVRTLGGVEADLVLLPRTSLDYFGERFLDSMTVAEVAEGIGAPVAFATSLSEAFEAIRAGPHDPEPAAAPNGAFWSDTAIDVPVEGVWVQG
;
A
#
# COMPACT_ATOMS: atom_id res chain seq x y z
N MET A 1 13.24 16.79 -73.18
CA MET A 1 12.54 15.50 -73.30
C MET A 1 11.26 15.62 -72.50
N GLU A 2 10.18 15.88 -73.24
CA GLU A 2 8.75 15.73 -72.93
C GLU A 2 8.36 14.24 -72.78
N PRO A 3 7.08 13.84 -72.54
CA PRO A 3 6.12 14.16 -71.46
C PRO A 3 5.39 12.85 -70.96
N ASP A 4 4.43 12.82 -70.02
CA ASP A 4 2.96 13.02 -70.17
C ASP A 4 2.27 12.86 -68.76
N GLN A 5 1.35 13.72 -68.27
CA GLN A 5 -0.09 13.95 -68.60
C GLN A 5 -0.98 12.73 -68.19
N VAL A 6 -2.15 12.77 -67.49
CA VAL A 6 -3.28 13.70 -67.26
C VAL A 6 -4.20 13.18 -66.10
N VAL A 7 -5.06 14.05 -65.54
CA VAL A 7 -6.03 13.86 -64.42
C VAL A 7 -7.52 13.69 -64.95
N PRO A 8 -8.61 13.88 -64.17
CA PRO A 8 -9.52 12.95 -63.46
C PRO A 8 -10.94 12.76 -64.07
N GLY A 9 -11.84 12.01 -63.41
CA GLY A 9 -13.29 12.01 -63.70
C GLY A 9 -14.22 11.46 -62.61
N SER A 10 -15.06 12.34 -62.07
CA SER A 10 -16.26 12.10 -61.23
C SER A 10 -17.47 11.57 -62.03
N VAL A 11 -18.50 11.01 -61.37
CA VAL A 11 -19.96 11.26 -61.55
C VAL A 11 -20.83 10.15 -60.88
N ARG A 12 -21.78 10.56 -60.02
CA ARG A 12 -23.03 9.88 -59.54
C ARG A 12 -24.19 10.30 -60.49
N PRO A 13 -25.50 9.92 -60.35
CA PRO A 13 -26.23 8.84 -59.65
C PRO A 13 -27.38 8.22 -60.54
N GLU A 14 -28.22 7.31 -60.01
CA GLU A 14 -29.71 7.22 -60.19
C GLU A 14 -30.26 5.92 -59.55
N ARG A 15 -31.06 5.98 -58.46
CA ARG A 15 -32.54 5.99 -58.36
C ARG A 15 -33.29 4.86 -59.10
N HIS A 16 -33.81 3.89 -58.35
CA HIS A 16 -35.15 3.34 -58.57
C HIS A 16 -35.85 2.92 -57.27
N ALA A 17 -37.17 3.06 -57.29
CA ALA A 17 -38.09 3.11 -56.16
C ALA A 17 -39.17 2.03 -56.27
N LYS A 18 -39.98 1.94 -55.19
CA LYS A 18 -41.25 1.21 -54.99
C LYS A 18 -41.07 -0.25 -54.55
N GLY A 19 -41.76 -0.77 -53.54
CA GLY A 19 -42.84 -0.25 -52.68
C GLY A 19 -43.59 -1.42 -52.02
N ARG A 20 -44.49 -1.09 -51.08
CA ARG A 20 -45.49 -1.90 -50.35
C ARG A 20 -45.03 -2.52 -49.02
N SER A 21 -45.83 -2.62 -47.95
CA SER A 21 -47.03 -1.91 -47.42
C SER A 21 -47.53 -2.71 -46.20
N GLY A 22 -47.99 -2.03 -45.13
CA GLY A 22 -48.90 -2.57 -44.10
C GLY A 22 -48.21 -3.10 -42.84
N GLY A 23 -48.65 -2.84 -41.60
CA GLY A 23 -49.85 -2.18 -41.10
C GLY A 23 -49.73 -1.90 -39.59
N ALA A 24 -50.59 -1.01 -39.10
CA ALA A 24 -50.64 -0.47 -37.75
C ALA A 24 -51.49 -1.30 -36.78
N GLN A 25 -51.28 -1.13 -35.45
CA GLN A 25 -52.27 -1.00 -34.36
C GLN A 25 -51.53 -1.02 -33.00
N ARG A 26 -51.53 0.06 -32.19
CA ARG A 26 -52.51 0.54 -31.19
C ARG A 26 -52.67 -0.36 -29.93
N ARG A 27 -52.47 0.30 -28.76
CA ARG A 27 -52.62 -0.16 -27.36
C ARG A 27 -54.08 -0.55 -27.00
N PRO A 28 -54.35 -1.14 -25.81
CA PRO A 28 -54.56 -0.41 -24.53
C PRO A 28 -53.94 -1.14 -23.30
N ALA A 29 -53.50 -0.49 -22.20
CA ALA A 29 -54.26 0.05 -21.06
C ALA A 29 -55.22 -0.95 -20.38
N GLY A 30 -55.01 -1.21 -19.08
CA GLY A 30 -55.87 -2.00 -18.20
C GLY A 30 -55.51 -1.77 -16.73
N ASP A 31 -56.47 -1.19 -16.00
CA ASP A 31 -56.47 -0.75 -14.61
C ASP A 31 -56.80 -1.87 -13.58
N VAL A 32 -56.41 -1.55 -12.33
CA VAL A 32 -56.77 -1.93 -10.92
C VAL A 32 -58.03 -2.81 -10.66
N PRO A 33 -58.17 -3.49 -9.48
CA PRO A 33 -58.55 -2.88 -8.18
C PRO A 33 -57.71 -3.47 -6.98
N GLY A 34 -57.53 -2.86 -5.81
CA GLY A 34 -58.41 -2.04 -4.97
C GLY A 34 -58.86 -2.85 -3.74
N GLY A 35 -58.40 -2.48 -2.53
CA GLY A 35 -58.80 -3.11 -1.27
C GLY A 35 -58.42 -2.26 -0.05
N HIS A 36 -59.39 -1.46 0.43
CA HIS A 36 -59.37 -0.64 1.63
C HIS A 36 -59.60 -1.46 2.92
N ALA A 37 -59.02 -0.99 4.04
CA ALA A 37 -59.69 -0.63 5.32
C ALA A 37 -58.63 -0.53 6.44
N GLN A 38 -58.72 0.25 7.53
CA GLN A 38 -59.45 1.45 7.96
C GLN A 38 -59.05 1.66 9.44
N GLN A 39 -58.72 2.91 9.86
CA GLN A 39 -58.81 3.49 11.23
C GLN A 39 -57.95 2.85 12.35
N ASP A 40 -57.33 3.55 13.32
CA ASP A 40 -57.55 4.81 14.05
C ASP A 40 -56.19 5.49 14.31
N GLY A 41 -56.00 6.80 14.51
CA GLY A 41 -56.91 7.80 15.03
C GLY A 41 -56.62 8.18 16.49
N ARG A 42 -55.43 8.72 16.84
CA ARG A 42 -55.28 9.60 18.04
C ARG A 42 -54.31 10.77 17.82
N SER A 43 -54.95 11.93 17.76
CA SER A 43 -54.52 13.30 18.04
C SER A 43 -53.32 13.49 18.99
N ARG A 44 -52.42 14.43 18.66
CA ARG A 44 -52.42 15.79 19.24
C ARG A 44 -51.45 16.71 18.50
N ALA A 45 -51.95 17.92 18.23
CA ALA A 45 -51.23 19.05 17.67
C ALA A 45 -50.28 19.69 18.70
N ALA A 46 -49.14 20.22 18.26
CA ALA A 46 -48.78 21.62 18.42
C ALA A 46 -47.44 21.92 17.73
N ALA A 47 -47.39 23.09 17.13
CA ALA A 47 -46.31 23.64 16.32
C ALA A 47 -45.07 24.06 17.13
N GLY A 48 -43.93 24.12 16.43
CA GLY A 48 -42.98 25.22 16.58
C GLY A 48 -41.60 24.84 17.10
N GLY A 49 -40.59 24.94 16.23
CA GLY A 49 -39.20 25.09 16.67
C GLY A 49 -38.17 24.51 15.71
N ASN A 50 -37.59 25.39 14.88
CA ASN A 50 -36.32 25.16 14.20
C ASN A 50 -35.29 24.49 15.13
N ARG A 51 -34.76 23.33 14.73
CA ARG A 51 -33.41 22.92 15.13
C ARG A 51 -32.68 22.42 13.89
N VAL A 52 -31.66 23.19 13.55
CA VAL A 52 -30.57 22.78 12.68
C VAL A 52 -29.82 21.71 13.44
N ASP A 53 -30.01 20.44 13.08
CA ASP A 53 -29.17 19.36 13.58
C ASP A 53 -27.81 19.51 12.88
N ARG A 54 -26.90 20.22 13.56
CA ARG A 54 -25.46 20.03 13.42
C ARG A 54 -25.21 18.56 13.76
N VAL A 55 -24.91 17.77 12.73
CA VAL A 55 -24.20 16.51 12.90
C VAL A 55 -22.85 16.90 13.51
N THR A 56 -22.70 16.61 14.80
CA THR A 56 -21.45 16.75 15.52
C THR A 56 -20.44 15.74 14.99
N ASP A 57 -19.22 16.21 14.77
CA ASP A 57 -18.04 15.43 14.40
C ASP A 57 -17.85 14.19 15.28
N GLU A 58 -18.24 13.03 14.77
CA GLU A 58 -17.67 11.76 15.22
C GLU A 58 -16.28 11.66 14.60
N HIS A 59 -15.27 11.89 15.44
CA HIS A 59 -13.89 11.59 15.12
C HIS A 59 -13.79 10.10 14.79
N ILE A 60 -13.52 9.81 13.52
CA ILE A 60 -13.21 8.46 13.05
C ILE A 60 -11.84 8.11 13.63
N HIS A 61 -11.85 7.37 14.74
CA HIS A 61 -10.66 6.67 15.22
C HIS A 61 -10.13 5.78 14.09
N PRO A 62 -8.79 5.64 13.93
CA PRO A 62 -8.25 4.69 12.97
C PRO A 62 -8.83 3.32 13.32
N ALA A 63 -9.37 2.62 12.31
CA ALA A 63 -9.77 1.25 12.48
C ALA A 63 -8.53 0.43 12.84
N GLY A 64 -8.28 0.30 14.15
CA GLY A 64 -7.20 -0.50 14.69
C GLY A 64 -7.41 -1.94 14.26
N SER A 65 -6.35 -2.56 13.76
CA SER A 65 -6.20 -4.01 13.70
C SER A 65 -6.38 -4.57 15.11
N ARG A 66 -7.63 -4.91 15.47
CA ARG A 66 -7.93 -5.50 16.78
C ARG A 66 -7.36 -6.93 16.81
N PHE A 67 -6.60 -7.23 17.85
CA PHE A 67 -6.23 -8.59 18.19
C PHE A 67 -7.51 -9.41 18.39
N GLN A 68 -7.67 -10.51 17.65
CA GLN A 68 -8.76 -11.45 17.90
C GLN A 68 -8.31 -12.43 18.98
N HIS A 69 -8.59 -12.11 20.25
CA HIS A 69 -8.45 -13.08 21.33
C HIS A 69 -9.61 -14.09 21.24
N GLN A 70 -9.31 -15.35 20.90
CA GLN A 70 -10.20 -16.47 21.21
C GLN A 70 -9.99 -16.89 22.66
N PRO A 71 -11.05 -17.21 23.42
CA PRO A 71 -10.91 -17.74 24.77
C PRO A 71 -10.17 -19.09 24.74
N PRO A 72 -9.41 -19.44 25.80
CA PRO A 72 -8.66 -20.68 25.86
C PRO A 72 -9.58 -21.89 25.71
N ARG A 73 -9.17 -22.86 24.89
CA ARG A 73 -9.86 -24.15 24.76
C ARG A 73 -9.81 -24.87 26.10
N GLU A 74 -10.98 -25.26 26.61
CA GLU A 74 -11.11 -26.08 27.81
C GLU A 74 -10.31 -27.39 27.66
N GLU A 75 -9.35 -27.61 28.57
CA GLU A 75 -8.66 -28.88 28.75
C GLU A 75 -9.61 -29.90 29.37
N GLY A 76 -9.74 -31.08 28.76
CA GLY A 76 -10.46 -32.18 29.37
C GLY A 76 -10.63 -33.43 28.52
N GLN A 77 -9.57 -34.26 28.41
CA GLN A 77 -9.54 -35.70 28.73
C GLN A 77 -8.37 -36.44 28.02
N PRO A 78 -7.75 -37.44 28.68
CA PRO A 78 -6.44 -37.97 28.31
C PRO A 78 -6.52 -39.00 27.18
N LEU A 79 -5.54 -38.95 26.26
CA LEU A 79 -5.33 -40.00 25.26
C LEU A 79 -4.54 -41.18 25.86
N PRO A 80 -4.86 -42.43 25.49
CA PRO A 80 -4.23 -43.62 26.06
C PRO A 80 -2.87 -43.90 25.42
N THR A 81 -1.92 -44.35 26.25
CA THR A 81 -0.64 -44.93 25.83
C THR A 81 -0.85 -46.31 25.19
N PRO A 82 -0.04 -46.66 24.17
CA PRO A 82 0.26 -48.06 23.90
C PRO A 82 1.75 -48.39 24.07
N HIS A 83 1.94 -49.63 24.54
CA HIS A 83 3.18 -50.29 24.89
C HIS A 83 4.16 -50.52 23.73
N ALA A 84 5.42 -50.70 24.14
CA ALA A 84 6.56 -51.16 23.34
C ALA A 84 6.51 -52.67 23.06
N ASP A 85 6.97 -53.05 21.86
CA ASP A 85 7.66 -54.26 21.42
C ASP A 85 8.22 -53.87 20.02
N GLY A 86 9.44 -54.10 19.56
CA GLY A 86 10.55 -55.00 19.85
C GLY A 86 11.23 -55.31 18.49
N ALA A 87 12.56 -55.52 18.48
CA ALA A 87 13.39 -56.19 17.45
C ALA A 87 14.31 -55.38 16.49
N HIS A 88 15.62 -55.49 16.78
CA HIS A 88 16.79 -55.84 15.91
C HIS A 88 17.16 -54.95 14.69
N TRP A 89 18.42 -54.58 14.39
CA TRP A 89 19.71 -55.31 14.34
C TRP A 89 20.89 -54.29 14.33
N GLU A 90 21.90 -54.44 15.19
CA GLU A 90 23.29 -54.93 14.96
C GLU A 90 24.28 -54.04 14.17
N ALA A 91 25.38 -53.73 14.85
CA ALA A 91 26.59 -53.10 14.34
C ALA A 91 27.54 -54.14 13.73
N VAL A 92 28.26 -53.75 12.68
CA VAL A 92 29.40 -54.53 12.14
C VAL A 92 30.64 -53.64 12.12
N SER A 93 31.65 -54.09 12.86
CA SER A 93 33.03 -53.64 12.85
C SER A 93 33.92 -54.63 12.09
N SER A 94 34.81 -54.12 11.23
CA SER A 94 36.03 -54.76 10.73
C SER A 94 36.90 -53.64 10.11
N GLY A 95 38.23 -53.61 10.09
CA GLY A 95 39.30 -54.49 10.52
C GLY A 95 40.61 -53.90 9.94
N THR A 96 41.60 -53.72 10.82
CA THR A 96 43.08 -53.58 10.64
C THR A 96 43.76 -53.54 9.25
N GLY A 97 44.80 -52.70 9.12
CA GLY A 97 46.02 -53.04 8.34
C GLY A 97 47.02 -51.90 8.00
N ARG A 98 48.24 -51.98 8.59
CA ARG A 98 49.63 -51.68 8.08
C ARG A 98 49.88 -50.32 7.36
N GLY A 99 50.92 -49.51 7.56
CA GLY A 99 52.30 -49.66 8.06
C GLY A 99 53.33 -49.56 6.90
N ALA A 100 53.99 -48.39 6.68
CA ALA A 100 55.39 -48.20 6.18
C ALA A 100 55.71 -46.71 5.86
N VAL A 101 56.67 -46.04 6.52
CA VAL A 101 58.12 -45.75 6.19
C VAL A 101 58.38 -44.78 5.01
N GLY A 102 58.88 -43.55 5.30
CA GLY A 102 60.14 -42.96 4.79
C GLY A 102 59.86 -41.75 3.87
N GLU A 103 60.54 -40.60 3.79
CA GLU A 103 61.89 -40.07 4.11
C GLU A 103 61.77 -38.54 4.38
N ALA A 104 62.43 -37.96 5.40
CA ALA A 104 63.75 -37.31 5.42
C ALA A 104 63.89 -35.95 4.70
N GLY A 105 64.32 -34.92 5.44
CA GLY A 105 64.81 -33.65 4.88
C GLY A 105 64.72 -32.45 5.84
N GLY A 106 65.71 -32.30 6.73
CA GLY A 106 65.80 -31.20 7.68
C GLY A 106 66.37 -29.89 7.11
N GLY A 107 66.18 -28.79 7.86
CA GLY A 107 66.80 -27.49 7.59
C GLY A 107 66.27 -26.39 8.49
N ALA A 108 66.98 -26.10 9.57
CA ALA A 108 66.65 -25.18 10.65
C ALA A 108 66.62 -23.69 10.26
N HIS A 109 65.80 -22.86 10.92
CA HIS A 109 66.27 -21.87 11.92
C HIS A 109 65.14 -20.98 12.52
N ARG A 110 64.97 -21.15 13.84
CA ARG A 110 64.84 -20.16 14.94
C ARG A 110 63.72 -19.07 14.96
N THR A 111 62.78 -19.32 15.90
CA THR A 111 62.33 -18.47 17.05
C THR A 111 61.67 -17.11 16.79
N ASN A 112 60.60 -16.64 17.46
CA ASN A 112 59.58 -17.12 18.42
C ASN A 112 58.54 -15.94 18.52
N PRO A 113 57.61 -15.89 19.50
CA PRO A 113 56.19 -16.27 19.46
C PRO A 113 55.21 -15.09 19.27
N GLY A 114 53.94 -15.37 18.98
CA GLY A 114 52.86 -14.40 19.21
C GLY A 114 51.50 -14.77 18.62
N GLY A 115 50.51 -14.99 19.48
CA GLY A 115 49.10 -14.79 19.16
C GLY A 115 48.35 -16.04 18.70
N ALA A 116 47.78 -16.77 19.67
CA ALA A 116 46.64 -17.64 19.42
C ALA A 116 45.47 -16.81 18.88
N GLY A 117 45.21 -16.91 17.58
CA GLY A 117 44.02 -16.38 16.92
C GLY A 117 43.07 -17.50 16.57
N GLY A 118 42.11 -17.78 17.45
CA GLY A 118 40.96 -18.62 17.11
C GLY A 118 40.14 -17.94 16.02
N LEU A 119 39.92 -18.65 14.91
CA LEU A 119 38.96 -18.25 13.87
C LEU A 119 37.55 -18.23 14.49
N ALA A 120 37.10 -17.05 14.93
CA ALA A 120 35.69 -16.78 15.14
C ALA A 120 35.03 -16.62 13.76
N ALA A 121 34.13 -17.55 13.44
CA ALA A 121 33.20 -17.42 12.34
C ALA A 121 32.43 -16.10 12.52
N ARG A 122 32.60 -15.17 11.58
CA ARG A 122 31.82 -13.93 11.53
C ARG A 122 30.39 -14.28 11.12
N THR A 123 29.52 -14.47 12.09
CA THR A 123 28.08 -14.30 11.91
C THR A 123 27.84 -12.84 11.50
N ARG A 124 27.34 -12.60 10.28
CA ARG A 124 26.82 -11.29 9.89
C ARG A 124 25.56 -11.05 10.72
N GLY A 125 25.70 -10.33 11.84
CA GLY A 125 24.63 -9.97 12.76
C GLY A 125 23.65 -8.94 12.18
N ARG A 126 22.49 -8.82 12.83
CA ARG A 126 21.40 -7.86 12.54
C ARG A 126 21.94 -6.46 12.21
N GLY A 127 21.95 -6.07 10.93
CA GLY A 127 22.15 -4.68 10.55
C GLY A 127 20.85 -3.92 10.75
N GLY A 128 20.58 -3.41 11.96
CA GLY A 128 19.48 -2.45 12.18
C GLY A 128 18.77 -2.48 13.53
N VAL A 129 18.87 -3.55 14.33
CA VAL A 129 18.13 -3.65 15.62
C VAL A 129 19.03 -3.25 16.79
N LYS A 130 18.71 -2.13 17.44
CA LYS A 130 19.35 -1.60 18.66
C LYS A 130 18.65 -2.18 19.90
N ALA A 131 19.20 -1.92 21.09
CA ALA A 131 18.45 -2.18 22.31
C ALA A 131 17.23 -1.22 22.36
N PRO A 132 16.03 -1.70 22.75
CA PRO A 132 14.84 -0.86 22.78
C PRO A 132 14.98 0.28 23.80
N GLU A 133 14.75 1.51 23.34
CA GLU A 133 14.84 2.72 24.18
C GLU A 133 13.51 3.04 24.88
N GLY A 134 12.41 2.38 24.48
CA GLY A 134 11.05 2.67 24.93
C GLY A 134 10.30 3.61 23.99
N GLY A 135 8.97 3.61 24.09
CA GLY A 135 8.09 4.40 23.25
C GLY A 135 7.90 5.81 23.77
N VAL A 136 8.49 6.80 23.09
CA VAL A 136 8.31 8.22 23.40
C VAL A 136 6.89 8.65 23.07
N VAL A 137 6.18 9.15 24.07
CA VAL A 137 4.80 9.62 24.00
C VAL A 137 4.78 10.94 23.23
N SER A 138 4.06 10.97 22.11
CA SER A 138 3.90 12.16 21.26
C SER A 138 2.66 12.97 21.64
N SER A 139 1.59 12.29 22.07
CA SER A 139 0.39 12.93 22.59
C SER A 139 -0.34 12.02 23.57
N VAL A 140 -1.15 12.65 24.43
CA VAL A 140 -2.00 11.98 25.41
C VAL A 140 -3.44 12.43 25.15
N VAL A 141 -4.36 11.48 25.08
CA VAL A 141 -5.79 11.75 24.87
C VAL A 141 -6.37 12.37 26.14
N HIS A 142 -7.15 13.45 25.98
CA HIS A 142 -7.82 14.10 27.10
C HIS A 142 -8.86 13.17 27.75
N GLY A 143 -8.87 13.11 29.08
CA GLY A 143 -9.72 12.23 29.87
C GLY A 143 -9.27 10.76 29.90
N SER A 144 -8.07 10.45 29.39
CA SER A 144 -7.53 9.09 29.36
C SER A 144 -6.89 8.64 30.68
N LEU A 145 -6.66 7.34 30.80
CA LEU A 145 -5.91 6.76 31.92
C LEU A 145 -4.48 7.34 32.02
N ALA A 146 -3.82 7.55 30.88
CA ALA A 146 -2.49 8.16 30.83
C ALA A 146 -2.50 9.60 31.34
N GLU A 147 -3.52 10.41 31.00
CA GLU A 147 -3.65 11.77 31.54
C GLU A 147 -3.87 11.74 33.06
N ALA A 148 -4.75 10.85 33.55
CA ALA A 148 -5.02 10.68 34.98
C ALA A 148 -3.78 10.22 35.76
N ALA A 149 -2.90 9.44 35.13
CA ALA A 149 -1.62 9.01 35.68
C ALA A 149 -0.51 10.08 35.59
N GLY A 150 -0.78 11.25 35.02
CA GLY A 150 0.20 12.34 34.90
C GLY A 150 1.29 12.08 33.86
N ILE A 151 1.01 11.21 32.87
CA ILE A 151 1.89 11.00 31.73
C ILE A 151 1.77 12.20 30.79
N VAL A 152 2.90 12.69 30.29
CA VAL A 152 2.97 13.85 29.40
C VAL A 152 3.79 13.54 28.15
N PRO A 153 3.57 14.29 27.05
CA PRO A 153 4.43 14.17 25.87
C PRO A 153 5.92 14.32 26.23
N GLY A 154 6.75 13.44 25.67
CA GLY A 154 8.18 13.34 25.96
C GLY A 154 8.55 12.29 27.02
N ASP A 155 7.59 11.77 27.79
CA ASP A 155 7.79 10.56 28.59
C ASP A 155 7.95 9.34 27.67
N ALA A 156 8.69 8.32 28.10
CA ALA A 156 8.88 7.09 27.33
C ALA A 156 8.39 5.86 28.10
N ILE A 157 7.47 5.08 27.53
CA ILE A 157 7.09 3.78 28.11
C ILE A 157 8.14 2.72 27.76
N VAL A 158 8.72 2.09 28.77
CA VAL A 158 9.89 1.19 28.61
C VAL A 158 9.50 -0.28 28.76
N ALA A 159 8.62 -0.60 29.71
CA ALA A 159 8.23 -1.96 30.01
C ALA A 159 6.79 -2.05 30.51
N ILE A 160 6.13 -3.18 30.27
CA ILE A 160 4.86 -3.57 30.91
C ILE A 160 5.06 -4.94 31.55
N ASP A 161 4.71 -5.07 32.83
CA ASP A 161 4.83 -6.29 33.63
C ASP A 161 6.23 -6.92 33.57
N GLY A 162 7.25 -6.06 33.64
CA GLY A 162 8.65 -6.45 33.57
C GLY A 162 9.15 -6.84 32.18
N ARG A 163 8.30 -6.83 31.14
CA ARG A 163 8.68 -7.09 29.75
C ARG A 163 9.05 -5.80 29.05
N THR A 164 10.30 -5.71 28.58
CA THR A 164 10.77 -4.56 27.81
C THR A 164 10.04 -4.48 26.48
N LEU A 165 9.46 -3.31 26.17
CA LEU A 165 8.71 -3.10 24.96
C LEU A 165 9.65 -2.74 23.80
N ARG A 166 9.50 -3.43 22.67
CA ARG A 166 10.32 -3.18 21.46
C ARG A 166 9.68 -2.21 20.49
N ASP A 167 8.36 -2.07 20.55
CA ASP A 167 7.56 -1.38 19.56
C ASP A 167 6.10 -1.19 20.05
N ALA A 168 5.30 -0.49 19.24
CA ALA A 168 3.89 -0.26 19.49
C ALA A 168 3.05 -1.56 19.52
N VAL A 169 3.51 -2.64 18.88
CA VAL A 169 2.80 -3.93 18.91
C VAL A 169 2.94 -4.57 20.29
N ASP A 170 4.16 -4.57 20.87
CA ASP A 170 4.36 -5.02 22.24
C ASP A 170 3.52 -4.20 23.22
N TYR A 171 3.46 -2.88 23.05
CA TYR A 171 2.59 -2.03 23.87
C TYR A 171 1.13 -2.46 23.77
N GLN A 172 0.57 -2.55 22.56
CA GLN A 172 -0.84 -2.92 22.38
C GLN A 172 -1.14 -4.31 22.95
N PHE A 173 -0.22 -5.26 22.77
CA PHE A 173 -0.39 -6.63 23.22
C PHE A 173 -0.32 -6.74 24.75
N TYR A 174 0.72 -6.19 25.39
CA TYR A 174 0.86 -6.30 26.84
C TYR A 174 -0.05 -5.35 27.61
N ALA A 175 -0.45 -4.22 27.01
CA ALA A 175 -1.42 -3.32 27.62
C ALA A 175 -2.86 -3.83 27.52
N ALA A 176 -3.15 -4.95 26.84
CA ALA A 176 -4.52 -5.47 26.73
C ALA A 176 -5.07 -5.99 28.07
N GLU A 177 -4.21 -6.43 28.98
CA GLU A 177 -4.58 -6.98 30.29
C GLU A 177 -5.31 -5.95 31.18
N PRO A 178 -6.23 -6.40 32.06
CA PRO A 178 -7.04 -5.51 32.90
C PRO A 178 -6.26 -4.83 34.03
N GLU A 179 -5.15 -5.44 34.46
CA GLU A 179 -4.23 -4.85 35.44
C GLU A 179 -2.81 -4.98 34.89
N ILE A 180 -2.13 -3.85 34.73
CA ILE A 180 -0.76 -3.80 34.22
C ILE A 180 0.11 -2.89 35.08
N THR A 181 1.38 -3.24 35.20
CA THR A 181 2.41 -2.35 35.77
C THR A 181 3.31 -1.85 34.65
N ALA A 182 3.15 -0.58 34.28
CA ALA A 182 3.95 0.07 33.26
C ALA A 182 5.10 0.88 33.87
N ARG A 183 6.30 0.70 33.31
CA ARG A 183 7.50 1.48 33.67
C ARG A 183 7.73 2.58 32.63
N PHE A 184 7.77 3.81 33.10
CA PHE A 184 8.05 4.99 32.30
C PHE A 184 9.42 5.57 32.62
N ARG A 185 10.04 6.20 31.63
CA ARG A 185 11.18 7.08 31.79
C ARG A 185 10.74 8.50 31.48
N LYS A 186 10.93 9.41 32.42
CA LYS A 186 10.58 10.83 32.27
C LYS A 186 11.67 11.56 31.48
N ALA A 187 11.34 12.76 30.98
CA ALA A 187 12.27 13.58 30.22
C ALA A 187 13.55 13.97 30.99
N ASP A 188 13.51 14.01 32.32
CA ASP A 188 14.66 14.27 33.19
C ASP A 188 15.52 13.02 33.48
N GLY A 189 15.14 11.87 32.93
CA GLY A 189 15.81 10.59 33.09
C GLY A 189 15.37 9.79 34.32
N SER A 190 14.47 10.31 35.16
CA SER A 190 13.86 9.54 36.24
C SER A 190 12.97 8.41 35.71
N GLU A 191 12.75 7.37 36.51
CA GLU A 191 11.86 6.26 36.17
C GLU A 191 10.67 6.23 37.12
N ASP A 192 9.47 6.09 36.55
CA ASP A 192 8.20 5.96 37.26
C ASP A 192 7.61 4.57 37.00
N LEU A 193 6.95 4.00 38.00
CA LEU A 193 6.12 2.80 37.87
C LEU A 193 4.67 3.19 38.12
N VAL A 194 3.82 2.90 37.14
CA VAL A 194 2.39 3.20 37.18
C VAL A 194 1.62 1.90 37.05
N VAL A 195 0.68 1.68 37.97
CA VAL A 195 -0.27 0.57 37.89
C VAL A 195 -1.55 1.10 37.27
N PHE A 196 -2.01 0.45 36.20
CA PHE A 196 -3.29 0.75 35.58
C PHE A 196 -4.25 -0.39 35.85
N GLU A 197 -5.44 -0.04 36.36
CA GLU A 197 -6.61 -0.92 36.45
C GLU A 197 -7.63 -0.42 35.43
N LYS A 198 -8.06 -1.30 34.53
CA LYS A 198 -8.86 -0.92 33.35
C LYS A 198 -9.69 -2.10 32.84
N ASP A 199 -10.63 -1.81 31.95
CA ASP A 199 -11.31 -2.90 31.25
C ASP A 199 -10.34 -3.61 30.28
N PRO A 200 -10.54 -4.92 30.01
CA PRO A 200 -9.78 -5.61 28.97
C PRO A 200 -9.85 -4.86 27.64
N ASP A 201 -8.71 -4.75 26.97
CA ASP A 201 -8.53 -3.99 25.71
C ASP A 201 -8.79 -2.46 25.81
N GLU A 202 -9.06 -1.90 26.98
CA GLU A 202 -9.13 -0.45 27.16
C GLU A 202 -7.76 0.19 26.88
N ASP A 203 -7.73 1.20 26.01
CA ASP A 203 -6.52 1.93 25.65
C ASP A 203 -6.14 2.90 26.78
N LEU A 204 -4.84 2.98 27.09
CA LEU A 204 -4.32 3.94 28.06
C LEU A 204 -4.40 5.39 27.53
N GLY A 205 -4.56 5.57 26.21
CA GLY A 205 -4.74 6.88 25.57
C GLY A 205 -3.44 7.60 25.25
N MET A 206 -2.40 6.85 24.88
CA MET A 206 -1.11 7.40 24.44
C MET A 206 -0.90 7.17 22.94
N ALA A 207 -0.40 8.20 22.25
CA ALA A 207 0.21 8.06 20.94
C ALA A 207 1.74 8.13 21.06
N PHE A 208 2.45 7.48 20.15
CA PHE A 208 3.90 7.43 20.14
C PHE A 208 4.48 8.14 18.91
N GLU A 209 5.70 8.66 19.04
CA GLU A 209 6.42 9.27 17.92
C GLU A 209 6.71 8.26 16.80
N ARG A 210 7.02 7.01 17.17
CA ARG A 210 7.41 5.94 16.25
C ARG A 210 6.73 4.63 16.58
N ALA A 211 6.54 3.82 15.55
CA ALA A 211 6.01 2.47 15.67
C ALA A 211 7.03 1.46 16.24
N THR A 212 8.33 1.63 15.98
CA THR A 212 9.38 0.74 16.47
C THR A 212 10.40 1.50 17.31
N TRP A 213 10.84 0.88 18.42
CA TRP A 213 11.68 1.51 19.45
C TRP A 213 13.05 0.85 19.60
N ASP A 214 13.25 -0.27 18.90
CA ASP A 214 14.53 -0.95 18.71
C ASP A 214 15.10 -0.73 17.29
N GLY A 215 14.51 0.18 16.52
CA GLY A 215 14.87 0.44 15.12
C GLY A 215 14.00 -0.31 14.12
N VAL A 216 14.25 -0.10 12.83
CA VAL A 216 13.51 -0.74 11.73
C VAL A 216 14.34 -1.88 11.17
N GLN A 217 13.73 -3.04 10.95
CA GLN A 217 14.38 -4.13 10.25
C GLN A 217 14.55 -3.77 8.77
N VAL A 218 15.80 -3.79 8.30
CA VAL A 218 16.17 -3.37 6.94
C VAL A 218 16.18 -4.56 5.98
N CYS A 219 15.73 -4.32 4.76
CA CYS A 219 15.70 -5.29 3.68
C CYS A 219 17.09 -5.84 3.33
N ASN A 220 17.21 -7.17 3.25
CA ASN A 220 18.44 -7.86 2.85
C ASN A 220 18.51 -8.19 1.34
N ASN A 221 17.55 -7.71 0.55
CA ASN A 221 17.44 -7.99 -0.88
C ASN A 221 18.10 -6.90 -1.74
N THR A 222 18.52 -7.28 -2.95
CA THR A 222 19.14 -6.37 -3.92
C THR A 222 18.40 -6.34 -5.26
N CYS A 223 17.06 -6.42 -5.26
CA CYS A 223 16.23 -6.53 -6.45
C CYS A 223 16.60 -5.53 -7.56
N PHE A 224 16.61 -5.99 -8.81
CA PHE A 224 16.93 -5.15 -9.98
C PHE A 224 15.82 -4.11 -10.28
N PHE A 225 14.59 -4.38 -9.82
CA PHE A 225 13.41 -3.53 -9.97
C PHE A 225 13.09 -2.70 -8.71
N CYS A 226 14.01 -2.62 -7.74
CA CYS A 226 13.76 -1.94 -6.47
C CYS A 226 13.59 -0.42 -6.65
N PHE A 227 12.36 0.09 -6.56
CA PHE A 227 12.06 1.51 -6.73
C PHE A 227 12.90 2.42 -5.83
N LEU A 228 13.16 2.02 -4.57
CA LEU A 228 13.99 2.79 -3.63
C LEU A 228 15.44 3.01 -4.11
N LYS A 229 16.00 2.09 -4.93
CA LYS A 229 17.33 2.27 -5.53
C LYS A 229 17.32 3.27 -6.68
N GLY A 230 16.16 3.45 -7.31
CA GLY A 230 15.93 4.40 -8.39
C GLY A 230 15.68 5.82 -7.92
N LEU A 231 15.64 6.09 -6.61
CA LEU A 231 15.34 7.42 -6.08
C LEU A 231 16.44 8.43 -6.47
N PRO A 232 16.07 9.65 -6.93
CA PRO A 232 17.00 10.74 -7.15
C PRO A 232 17.65 11.20 -5.83
N LYS A 233 18.72 12.01 -5.91
CA LYS A 233 19.35 12.63 -4.72
C LYS A 233 18.46 13.77 -4.20
N GLY A 234 18.55 14.07 -2.89
CA GLY A 234 17.91 15.26 -2.30
C GLY A 234 16.47 15.09 -1.84
N LEU A 235 15.93 13.86 -1.85
CA LEU A 235 14.64 13.57 -1.23
C LEU A 235 14.76 13.50 0.30
N ARG A 236 13.63 13.43 0.99
CA ARG A 236 13.58 13.26 2.44
C ARG A 236 14.26 11.95 2.86
N LYS A 237 15.08 12.02 3.92
CA LYS A 237 15.91 10.91 4.39
C LYS A 237 15.14 9.59 4.62
N PRO A 238 13.95 9.58 5.24
CA PRO A 238 13.21 8.34 5.48
C PRO A 238 12.85 7.57 4.20
N LEU A 239 12.68 8.27 3.07
CA LEU A 239 12.35 7.63 1.78
C LEU A 239 13.47 6.73 1.25
N TYR A 240 14.70 6.88 1.74
CA TYR A 240 15.83 6.02 1.34
C TYR A 240 16.01 4.79 2.23
N LEU A 241 15.22 4.64 3.29
CA LEU A 241 15.24 3.46 4.15
C LEU A 241 14.47 2.34 3.47
N LYS A 242 15.14 1.21 3.24
CA LYS A 242 14.50 0.00 2.73
C LYS A 242 14.00 -0.84 3.89
N ASP A 243 12.78 -0.60 4.36
CA ASP A 243 12.19 -1.48 5.35
C ASP A 243 11.86 -2.86 4.76
N ASP A 244 11.87 -3.85 5.63
CA ASP A 244 11.39 -5.21 5.39
C ASP A 244 10.97 -5.77 6.75
N ASP A 245 10.20 -4.97 7.50
CA ASP A 245 9.84 -5.20 8.90
C ASP A 245 8.39 -5.64 9.02
N TYR A 246 8.15 -6.88 9.45
CA TYR A 246 6.79 -7.44 9.56
C TYR A 246 5.91 -6.66 10.53
N ARG A 247 6.48 -5.93 11.48
CA ARG A 247 5.73 -5.08 12.41
C ARG A 247 5.11 -3.90 11.69
N LEU A 248 5.88 -3.25 10.81
CA LEU A 248 5.38 -2.19 9.95
C LEU A 248 4.41 -2.74 8.89
N SER A 249 4.58 -4.00 8.48
CA SER A 249 3.60 -4.67 7.63
C SER A 249 2.23 -4.80 8.27
N PHE A 250 2.20 -5.19 9.55
CA PHE A 250 0.98 -5.28 10.34
C PHE A 250 0.39 -3.90 10.69
N LEU A 251 1.22 -2.97 11.16
CA LEU A 251 0.78 -1.66 11.64
C LEU A 251 0.41 -0.67 10.53
N HIS A 252 1.12 -0.72 9.39
CA HIS A 252 1.05 0.31 8.35
C HIS A 252 0.79 -0.26 6.95
N GLY A 253 0.71 -1.58 6.81
CA GLY A 253 0.48 -2.20 5.52
C GLY A 253 1.71 -2.25 4.61
N ASN A 254 2.91 -1.98 5.14
CA ASN A 254 4.13 -2.03 4.35
C ASN A 254 4.41 -3.44 3.84
N PHE A 255 4.94 -3.54 2.62
CA PHE A 255 5.22 -4.84 2.01
C PHE A 255 6.55 -5.42 2.48
N VAL A 256 6.51 -6.65 3.00
CA VAL A 256 7.68 -7.42 3.41
C VAL A 256 7.92 -8.61 2.49
N THR A 257 9.18 -8.97 2.29
CA THR A 257 9.58 -10.10 1.47
C THR A 257 9.71 -11.40 2.27
N LEU A 258 9.64 -11.32 3.61
CA LEU A 258 9.84 -12.44 4.54
C LEU A 258 11.24 -13.08 4.47
N THR A 259 12.20 -12.50 3.74
CA THR A 259 13.55 -13.09 3.55
C THR A 259 14.50 -12.84 4.71
N ASN A 260 14.10 -12.03 5.70
CA ASN A 260 14.88 -11.65 6.87
C ASN A 260 14.26 -12.13 8.19
N LEU A 261 13.15 -12.88 8.16
CA LEU A 261 12.52 -13.43 9.37
C LEU A 261 13.39 -14.52 10.00
N THR A 262 13.55 -14.41 11.33
CA THR A 262 14.18 -15.42 12.18
C THR A 262 13.12 -16.32 12.84
N GLU A 263 13.53 -17.42 13.46
CA GLU A 263 12.59 -18.27 14.22
C GLU A 263 11.95 -17.54 15.40
N ASP A 264 12.65 -16.60 16.04
CA ASP A 264 12.07 -15.74 17.09
C ASP A 264 10.98 -14.82 16.52
N ASP A 265 11.16 -14.32 15.29
CA ASP A 265 10.13 -13.51 14.62
C ASP A 265 8.91 -14.36 14.28
N TRP A 266 9.10 -15.60 13.83
CA TRP A 266 8.00 -16.55 13.60
C TRP A 266 7.26 -16.91 14.89
N ALA A 267 7.98 -17.16 15.99
CA ALA A 267 7.38 -17.40 17.29
C ALA A 267 6.55 -16.20 17.77
N ARG A 268 7.05 -14.98 17.51
CA ARG A 268 6.32 -13.76 17.83
C ARG A 268 5.07 -13.56 16.96
N LEU A 269 5.15 -13.84 15.65
CA LEU A 269 3.98 -13.81 14.76
C LEU A 269 2.88 -14.74 15.28
N GLU A 270 3.25 -15.91 15.79
CA GLU A 270 2.33 -16.88 16.41
C GLU A 270 1.75 -16.36 17.73
N GLU A 271 2.60 -15.93 18.66
CA GLU A 271 2.22 -15.46 19.99
C GLU A 271 1.27 -14.27 19.92
N GLN A 272 1.63 -13.26 19.13
CA GLN A 272 0.92 -11.99 19.04
C GLN A 272 -0.10 -11.98 17.88
N ARG A 273 -0.24 -13.06 17.11
CA ARG A 273 -1.21 -13.20 16.00
C ARG A 273 -1.18 -12.02 15.01
N LEU A 274 0.02 -11.60 14.60
CA LEU A 274 0.20 -10.41 13.77
C LEU A 274 -0.30 -10.63 12.34
N SER A 275 -1.50 -10.14 12.06
CA SER A 275 -2.23 -10.37 10.81
C SER A 275 -3.19 -9.22 10.50
N PRO A 276 -3.39 -8.82 9.23
CA PRO A 276 -2.76 -9.36 8.01
C PRO A 276 -1.29 -8.93 7.84
N LEU A 277 -0.51 -9.75 7.12
CA LEU A 277 0.79 -9.32 6.59
C LEU A 277 0.67 -8.96 5.11
N ASN A 278 1.40 -7.94 4.67
CA ASN A 278 1.50 -7.54 3.27
C ASN A 278 2.81 -8.09 2.70
N VAL A 279 2.73 -9.07 1.78
CA VAL A 279 3.86 -9.88 1.35
C VAL A 279 4.22 -9.65 -0.11
N SER A 280 5.46 -9.21 -0.35
CA SER A 280 6.06 -9.05 -1.67
C SER A 280 6.60 -10.38 -2.19
N VAL A 281 5.80 -11.04 -3.03
CA VAL A 281 6.06 -12.39 -3.56
C VAL A 281 6.92 -12.35 -4.81
N HIS A 282 6.49 -11.55 -5.81
CA HIS A 282 7.09 -11.39 -7.16
C HIS A 282 7.14 -12.63 -8.06
N ALA A 283 7.45 -13.81 -7.51
CA ALA A 283 7.34 -15.11 -8.17
C ALA A 283 7.26 -16.23 -7.12
N THR A 284 6.58 -17.33 -7.42
CA THR A 284 6.54 -18.52 -6.55
C THR A 284 7.56 -19.58 -6.93
N ASP A 285 8.15 -19.50 -8.12
CA ASP A 285 9.34 -20.28 -8.44
C ASP A 285 10.54 -19.80 -7.63
N VAL A 286 11.16 -20.70 -6.87
CA VAL A 286 12.22 -20.36 -5.91
C VAL A 286 13.43 -19.73 -6.60
N ASP A 287 13.88 -20.29 -7.73
CA ASP A 287 15.07 -19.80 -8.43
C ASP A 287 14.80 -18.46 -9.12
N LEU A 288 13.65 -18.32 -9.78
CA LEU A 288 13.22 -17.04 -10.34
C LEU A 288 13.06 -15.97 -9.25
N ARG A 289 12.48 -16.32 -8.09
CA ARG A 289 12.32 -15.39 -6.97
C ARG A 289 13.66 -14.93 -6.43
N ARG A 290 14.63 -15.84 -6.25
CA ARG A 290 15.99 -15.50 -5.83
C ARG A 290 16.68 -14.55 -6.81
N LYS A 291 16.50 -14.79 -8.12
CA LYS A 291 17.00 -13.90 -9.19
C LYS A 291 16.35 -12.52 -9.11
N LEU A 292 15.02 -12.46 -9.02
CA LEU A 292 14.24 -11.22 -8.90
C LEU A 292 14.70 -10.39 -7.69
N LEU A 293 14.88 -11.03 -6.54
CA LEU A 293 15.28 -10.37 -5.30
C LEU A 293 16.78 -10.05 -5.25
N GLY A 294 17.60 -10.61 -6.14
CA GLY A 294 19.05 -10.56 -6.01
C GLY A 294 19.51 -11.11 -4.65
N ASN A 295 18.90 -12.22 -4.21
CA ASN A 295 19.14 -12.87 -2.93
C ASN A 295 19.12 -14.39 -3.10
N GLU A 296 20.30 -15.00 -3.25
CA GLU A 296 20.46 -16.45 -3.43
C GLU A 296 19.97 -17.29 -2.25
N ARG A 297 19.84 -16.68 -1.06
CA ARG A 297 19.40 -17.34 0.17
C ARG A 297 17.93 -17.09 0.48
N ALA A 298 17.18 -16.42 -0.40
CA ALA A 298 15.75 -16.21 -0.19
C ALA A 298 15.04 -17.56 0.01
N PRO A 299 14.24 -17.72 1.08
CA PRO A 299 13.45 -18.93 1.30
C PRO A 299 12.35 -19.10 0.26
N ASP A 300 11.78 -20.31 0.23
CA ASP A 300 10.57 -20.60 -0.52
C ASP A 300 9.38 -19.85 0.10
N VAL A 301 8.85 -18.89 -0.65
CA VAL A 301 7.75 -18.04 -0.21
C VAL A 301 6.43 -18.80 -0.09
N VAL A 302 6.22 -19.85 -0.90
CA VAL A 302 4.99 -20.65 -0.82
C VAL A 302 4.99 -21.38 0.51
N ALA A 303 6.11 -22.03 0.88
CA ALA A 303 6.26 -22.67 2.18
C ALA A 303 6.10 -21.69 3.36
N GLN A 304 6.57 -20.44 3.22
CA GLN A 304 6.36 -19.40 4.23
C GLN A 304 4.89 -18.99 4.35
N LEU A 305 4.15 -18.88 3.23
CA LEU A 305 2.72 -18.59 3.24
C LEU A 305 1.91 -19.76 3.80
N GLU A 306 2.34 -21.00 3.58
CA GLU A 306 1.78 -22.18 4.23
C GLU A 306 2.05 -22.18 5.74
N ARG A 307 3.23 -21.74 6.18
CA ARG A 307 3.49 -21.53 7.61
C ARG A 307 2.53 -20.49 8.21
N LEU A 308 2.24 -19.39 7.50
CA LEU A 308 1.23 -18.42 7.93
C LEU A 308 -0.17 -19.06 8.05
N ARG A 309 -0.57 -19.90 7.08
CA ARG A 309 -1.82 -20.67 7.12
C ARG A 309 -1.91 -21.51 8.39
N ASP A 310 -0.84 -22.24 8.70
CA ASP A 310 -0.81 -23.16 9.84
C ASP A 310 -0.86 -22.40 11.18
N LEU A 311 -0.38 -21.14 11.20
CA LEU A 311 -0.53 -20.19 12.31
C LEU A 311 -1.88 -19.46 12.33
N GLY A 312 -2.77 -19.68 11.36
CA GLY A 312 -4.04 -18.98 11.24
C GLY A 312 -3.91 -17.50 10.86
N LEU A 313 -2.77 -17.08 10.30
CA LEU A 313 -2.50 -15.71 9.86
C LEU A 313 -2.81 -15.58 8.38
N VAL A 314 -3.42 -14.46 8.00
CA VAL A 314 -3.71 -14.14 6.61
C VAL A 314 -2.72 -13.15 6.02
N ALA A 315 -2.62 -13.12 4.69
CA ALA A 315 -1.72 -12.28 3.93
C ALA A 315 -2.38 -11.64 2.70
N HIS A 316 -1.94 -10.42 2.42
CA HIS A 316 -2.17 -9.70 1.18
C HIS A 316 -0.88 -9.74 0.35
N THR A 317 -0.90 -10.31 -0.86
CA THR A 317 0.33 -10.54 -1.63
C THR A 317 0.48 -9.59 -2.82
N GLN A 318 1.71 -9.24 -3.17
CA GLN A 318 2.04 -8.41 -4.32
C GLN A 318 3.04 -9.09 -5.27
N ILE A 319 2.80 -8.90 -6.57
CA ILE A 319 3.70 -9.19 -7.66
C ILE A 319 3.98 -7.89 -8.40
N VAL A 320 5.22 -7.39 -8.25
CA VAL A 320 5.80 -6.43 -9.20
C VAL A 320 6.16 -7.18 -10.47
N LEU A 321 5.43 -6.89 -11.54
CA LEU A 321 5.56 -7.57 -12.82
C LEU A 321 6.56 -6.82 -13.71
N THR A 322 7.59 -7.55 -14.13
CA THR A 322 8.64 -7.12 -15.04
C THR A 322 8.50 -7.92 -16.35
N PRO A 323 8.07 -7.28 -17.45
CA PRO A 323 7.93 -7.94 -18.74
C PRO A 323 9.21 -8.66 -19.18
N GLY A 324 9.07 -9.88 -19.71
CA GLY A 324 10.18 -10.74 -20.12
C GLY A 324 10.96 -11.42 -18.99
N VAL A 325 10.59 -11.19 -17.72
CA VAL A 325 11.28 -11.81 -16.56
C VAL A 325 10.35 -12.69 -15.75
N ASN A 326 9.22 -12.16 -15.26
CA ASN A 326 8.26 -12.89 -14.42
C ASN A 326 6.81 -12.78 -14.92
N ASP A 327 6.64 -12.57 -16.21
CA ASP A 327 5.37 -12.61 -16.93
C ASP A 327 5.08 -13.98 -17.57
N GLY A 328 4.04 -14.07 -18.40
CA GLY A 328 3.67 -15.30 -19.09
C GLY A 328 3.42 -16.48 -18.15
N GLU A 329 4.06 -17.61 -18.43
CA GLU A 329 3.91 -18.85 -17.65
C GLU A 329 4.35 -18.68 -16.20
N ALA A 330 5.39 -17.89 -15.93
CA ALA A 330 5.87 -17.64 -14.57
C ALA A 330 4.82 -16.89 -13.73
N LEU A 331 4.15 -15.90 -14.33
CA LEU A 331 3.03 -15.22 -13.69
C LEU A 331 1.86 -16.18 -13.47
N GLU A 332 1.48 -16.96 -14.48
CA GLU A 332 0.36 -17.91 -14.36
C GLU A 332 0.58 -18.96 -13.27
N ARG A 333 1.82 -19.47 -13.15
CA ARG A 333 2.21 -20.33 -12.03
C ARG A 333 2.04 -19.61 -10.70
N SER A 334 2.59 -18.42 -10.57
CA SER A 334 2.50 -17.63 -9.33
C SER A 334 1.05 -17.34 -8.94
N LEU A 335 0.20 -16.97 -9.90
CA LEU A 335 -1.23 -16.76 -9.65
C LEU A 335 -1.93 -18.04 -9.20
N ARG A 336 -1.60 -19.20 -9.79
CA ARG A 336 -2.19 -20.49 -9.40
C ARG A 336 -1.79 -20.88 -7.99
N ASP A 337 -0.51 -20.79 -7.67
CA ASP A 337 0.02 -21.12 -6.35
C ASP A 337 -0.60 -20.22 -5.27
N LEU A 338 -0.64 -18.90 -5.51
CA LEU A 338 -1.18 -17.93 -4.54
C LEU A 338 -2.69 -18.03 -4.37
N THR A 339 -3.46 -18.18 -5.46
CA THR A 339 -4.92 -18.34 -5.35
C THR A 339 -5.30 -19.68 -4.72
N GLY A 340 -4.49 -20.72 -4.88
CA GLY A 340 -4.66 -22.00 -4.19
C GLY A 340 -4.49 -21.94 -2.67
N LEU A 341 -3.90 -20.85 -2.14
CA LEU A 341 -3.73 -20.62 -0.71
C LEU A 341 -4.85 -19.80 -0.08
N TYR A 342 -5.92 -19.45 -0.81
CA TYR A 342 -7.11 -18.83 -0.22
C TYR A 342 -7.75 -19.77 0.83
N PRO A 343 -8.18 -19.29 2.01
CA PRO A 343 -8.30 -17.89 2.44
C PRO A 343 -7.05 -17.30 3.11
N THR A 344 -5.94 -18.03 3.22
CA THR A 344 -4.70 -17.50 3.79
C THR A 344 -4.19 -16.31 2.97
N VAL A 345 -4.07 -16.51 1.64
CA VAL A 345 -3.82 -15.41 0.71
C VAL A 345 -5.15 -14.78 0.33
N GLN A 346 -5.50 -13.67 0.98
CA GLN A 346 -6.76 -12.97 0.77
C GLN A 346 -6.79 -12.25 -0.58
N THR A 347 -5.64 -11.76 -1.03
CA THR A 347 -5.53 -10.98 -2.27
C THR A 347 -4.18 -11.18 -2.95
N VAL A 348 -4.16 -11.03 -4.26
CA VAL A 348 -2.95 -10.96 -5.09
C VAL A 348 -2.99 -9.70 -5.95
N SER A 349 -2.20 -8.69 -5.61
CA SER A 349 -2.03 -7.48 -6.43
C SER A 349 -0.92 -7.66 -7.46
N VAL A 350 -1.20 -7.39 -8.74
CA VAL A 350 -0.22 -7.36 -9.82
C VAL A 350 -0.01 -5.92 -10.26
N VAL A 351 1.19 -5.39 -10.04
CA VAL A 351 1.56 -3.99 -10.29
C VAL A 351 2.73 -3.92 -11.26
N PRO A 352 2.81 -2.89 -12.13
CA PRO A 352 3.94 -2.75 -13.04
C PRO A 352 5.20 -2.34 -12.30
N VAL A 353 6.36 -2.69 -12.87
CA VAL A 353 7.64 -2.14 -12.42
C VAL A 353 7.68 -0.63 -12.62
N GLY A 354 7.91 0.12 -11.54
CA GLY A 354 8.20 1.55 -11.59
C GLY A 354 9.65 1.77 -12.00
N ALA A 355 9.88 2.19 -13.25
CA ALA A 355 11.20 2.30 -13.84
C ALA A 355 11.63 3.77 -13.99
N SER A 356 12.35 4.30 -13.00
CA SER A 356 13.05 5.58 -13.18
C SER A 356 14.25 5.40 -14.11
N PRO A 357 14.71 6.44 -14.84
CA PRO A 357 15.89 6.34 -15.71
C PRO A 357 17.12 5.77 -14.98
N ARG A 358 17.30 6.16 -13.71
CA ARG A 358 18.39 5.67 -12.85
C ARG A 358 18.25 4.18 -12.55
N LEU A 359 17.04 3.71 -12.24
CA LEU A 359 16.80 2.29 -11.96
C LEU A 359 17.05 1.44 -13.21
N GLU A 360 16.62 1.92 -14.37
CA GLU A 360 16.86 1.27 -15.65
C GLU A 360 18.34 1.15 -15.99
N GLU A 361 19.10 2.24 -15.85
CA GLU A 361 20.54 2.23 -16.04
C GLU A 361 21.19 1.19 -15.14
N TRP A 362 20.84 1.21 -13.84
CA TRP A 362 21.41 0.28 -12.89
C TRP A 362 21.01 -1.18 -13.14
N SER A 363 19.75 -1.46 -13.49
CA SER A 363 19.26 -2.80 -13.85
C SER A 363 19.95 -3.34 -15.10
N ARG A 364 20.12 -2.50 -16.13
CA ARG A 364 20.80 -2.89 -17.37
C ARG A 364 22.28 -3.16 -17.13
N ASP A 365 22.97 -2.29 -16.41
CA ASP A 365 24.42 -2.37 -16.24
C ASP A 365 24.83 -3.53 -15.31
N ARG A 366 24.02 -3.81 -14.27
CA ARG A 366 24.29 -4.89 -13.32
C ARG A 366 23.75 -6.24 -13.75
N ASP A 367 22.50 -6.28 -14.23
CA ASP A 367 21.78 -7.54 -14.48
C ASP A 367 21.55 -7.84 -15.96
N GLY A 368 21.84 -6.89 -16.86
CA GLY A 368 21.52 -7.01 -18.28
C GLY A 368 20.02 -6.98 -18.57
N ILE A 369 19.22 -6.45 -17.63
CA ILE A 369 17.75 -6.43 -17.73
C ILE A 369 17.28 -5.02 -18.05
N GLU A 370 16.65 -4.86 -19.21
CA GLU A 370 15.95 -3.64 -19.59
C GLU A 370 14.57 -3.62 -18.93
N LEU A 371 14.29 -2.57 -18.14
CA LEU A 371 12.97 -2.39 -17.53
C LEU A 371 12.06 -1.68 -18.53
N VAL A 372 11.02 -2.39 -18.96
CA VAL A 372 10.09 -1.90 -19.97
C VAL A 372 8.75 -1.58 -19.31
N ALA A 373 8.21 -0.39 -19.61
CA ALA A 373 6.87 -0.01 -19.20
C ALA A 373 5.83 -0.90 -19.91
N PRO A 374 4.68 -1.22 -19.28
CA PRO A 374 3.70 -2.08 -19.89
C PRO A 374 3.06 -1.42 -21.11
N GLU A 375 3.42 -1.89 -22.30
CA GLU A 375 2.81 -1.44 -23.54
C GLU A 375 1.33 -1.85 -23.61
N ARG A 376 0.58 -1.17 -24.49
CA ARG A 376 -0.87 -1.36 -24.63
C ARG A 376 -1.27 -2.84 -24.82
N ASP A 377 -0.59 -3.56 -25.70
CA ASP A 377 -0.96 -4.95 -26.02
C ASP A 377 -0.51 -5.93 -24.94
N PHE A 378 0.63 -5.66 -24.29
CA PHE A 378 1.02 -6.37 -23.08
C PHE A 378 -0.02 -6.22 -21.97
N ALA A 379 -0.44 -4.98 -21.68
CA ALA A 379 -1.44 -4.69 -20.66
C ALA A 379 -2.79 -5.37 -20.97
N ARG A 380 -3.21 -5.43 -22.25
CA ARG A 380 -4.42 -6.15 -22.67
C ARG A 380 -4.31 -7.65 -22.44
N SER A 381 -3.16 -8.24 -22.79
CA SER A 381 -2.89 -9.66 -22.57
C SER A 381 -2.92 -9.99 -21.06
N LEU A 382 -2.24 -9.19 -20.25
CA LEU A 382 -2.25 -9.34 -18.80
C LEU A 382 -3.66 -9.25 -18.22
N ILE A 383 -4.46 -8.24 -18.60
CA ILE A 383 -5.84 -8.11 -18.14
C ILE A 383 -6.65 -9.36 -18.49
N ALA A 384 -6.47 -9.94 -19.68
CA ALA A 384 -7.15 -11.18 -20.05
C ALA A 384 -6.75 -12.36 -19.14
N THR A 385 -5.47 -12.51 -18.84
CA THR A 385 -4.95 -13.52 -17.90
C THR A 385 -5.55 -13.33 -16.51
N ILE A 386 -5.49 -12.11 -15.95
CA ILE A 386 -6.04 -11.77 -14.63
C ILE A 386 -7.54 -12.10 -14.57
N ARG A 387 -8.30 -11.77 -15.63
CA ARG A 387 -9.74 -12.06 -15.70
C ARG A 387 -10.07 -13.55 -15.72
N ARG A 388 -9.18 -14.42 -16.20
CA ARG A 388 -9.36 -15.87 -16.12
C ARG A 388 -9.24 -16.36 -14.68
N PHE A 389 -8.23 -15.90 -13.94
CA PHE A 389 -8.04 -16.26 -12.54
C PHE A 389 -9.16 -15.70 -11.65
N GLN A 390 -9.59 -14.46 -11.89
CA GLN A 390 -10.71 -13.88 -11.14
C GLN A 390 -12.01 -14.64 -11.33
N ARG A 391 -12.32 -15.11 -12.56
CA ARG A 391 -13.50 -15.95 -12.78
C ARG A 391 -13.43 -17.26 -11.98
N ALA A 392 -12.28 -17.91 -11.99
CA ALA A 392 -12.08 -19.13 -11.21
C ALA A 392 -12.24 -18.88 -9.70
N CYS A 393 -11.70 -17.77 -9.18
CA CYS A 393 -11.85 -17.40 -7.77
C CYS A 393 -13.28 -16.97 -7.42
N GLU A 394 -13.97 -16.26 -8.32
CA GLU A 394 -15.37 -15.86 -8.15
C GLU A 394 -16.27 -17.10 -8.07
N GLU A 395 -16.03 -18.10 -8.90
CA GLU A 395 -16.74 -19.39 -8.89
C GLU A 395 -16.44 -20.22 -7.63
N ALA A 396 -15.18 -20.26 -7.17
CA ALA A 396 -14.77 -21.07 -6.03
C ALA A 396 -15.04 -20.44 -4.66
N HIS A 397 -14.95 -19.11 -4.57
CA HIS A 397 -14.88 -18.38 -3.29
C HIS A 397 -15.81 -17.16 -3.21
N GLY A 398 -16.46 -16.77 -4.32
CA GLY A 398 -17.28 -15.56 -4.37
C GLY A 398 -16.48 -14.25 -4.31
N LYS A 399 -15.16 -14.32 -4.57
CA LYS A 399 -14.22 -13.20 -4.50
C LYS A 399 -13.32 -13.16 -5.73
N SER A 400 -12.92 -11.98 -6.17
CA SER A 400 -12.02 -11.86 -7.32
C SER A 400 -10.58 -12.30 -6.97
N VAL A 401 -10.12 -12.07 -5.73
CA VAL A 401 -8.80 -12.42 -5.15
C VAL A 401 -7.60 -11.79 -5.87
N VAL A 402 -7.46 -11.99 -7.18
CA VAL A 402 -6.42 -11.40 -8.02
C VAL A 402 -6.88 -10.06 -8.56
N GLN A 403 -6.05 -9.03 -8.46
CA GLN A 403 -6.32 -7.69 -8.96
C GLN A 403 -5.06 -7.11 -9.59
N CYS A 404 -5.20 -6.26 -10.60
CA CYS A 404 -4.05 -5.56 -11.19
C CYS A 404 -4.23 -4.05 -11.11
N ALA A 405 -3.12 -3.32 -11.03
CA ALA A 405 -3.09 -1.86 -10.94
C ALA A 405 -3.97 -1.20 -12.02
N ASP A 406 -4.61 -0.09 -11.66
CA ASP A 406 -5.43 0.70 -12.59
C ASP A 406 -4.60 1.17 -13.80
N GLU A 407 -3.27 1.33 -13.63
CA GLU A 407 -2.30 1.62 -14.68
C GLU A 407 -2.41 0.68 -15.89
N TYR A 408 -2.59 -0.63 -15.67
CA TYR A 408 -2.75 -1.57 -16.78
C TYR A 408 -4.02 -1.29 -17.59
N TYR A 409 -5.13 -0.92 -16.94
CA TYR A 409 -6.37 -0.59 -17.65
C TYR A 409 -6.21 0.70 -18.45
N LEU A 410 -5.58 1.72 -17.86
CA LEU A 410 -5.30 2.99 -18.53
C LEU A 410 -4.38 2.80 -19.74
N ALA A 411 -3.26 2.07 -19.57
CA ALA A 411 -2.32 1.75 -20.66
C ALA A 411 -2.98 0.91 -21.78
N ALA A 412 -3.84 -0.04 -21.42
CA ALA A 412 -4.60 -0.86 -22.36
C ALA A 412 -5.70 -0.08 -23.13
N GLY A 413 -6.04 1.13 -22.67
CA GLY A 413 -7.20 1.89 -23.13
C GLY A 413 -8.52 1.18 -22.83
N ARG A 414 -8.61 0.51 -21.68
CA ARG A 414 -9.77 -0.26 -21.22
C ARG A 414 -10.41 0.42 -20.00
N PRO A 415 -11.74 0.30 -19.83
CA PRO A 415 -12.37 0.74 -18.58
C PRO A 415 -11.88 -0.11 -17.41
N VAL A 416 -11.70 0.54 -16.25
CA VAL A 416 -11.47 -0.16 -14.99
C VAL A 416 -12.71 -0.96 -14.56
N PRO A 417 -12.56 -2.03 -13.76
CA PRO A 417 -13.66 -2.83 -13.25
C PRO A 417 -14.72 -2.02 -12.45
N ALA A 418 -15.90 -2.61 -12.28
CA ALA A 418 -16.90 -2.11 -11.34
C ALA A 418 -16.45 -2.35 -9.89
N ALA A 419 -16.92 -1.52 -8.94
CA ALA A 419 -16.48 -1.52 -7.54
C ALA A 419 -16.55 -2.91 -6.86
N GLY A 420 -17.61 -3.68 -7.14
CA GLY A 420 -17.78 -5.02 -6.55
C GLY A 420 -16.67 -6.02 -6.88
N ARG A 421 -15.88 -5.80 -7.95
CA ARG A 421 -14.76 -6.68 -8.35
C ARG A 421 -13.44 -6.35 -7.65
N TYR A 422 -13.44 -5.36 -6.77
CA TYR A 422 -12.28 -4.99 -5.96
C TYR A 422 -12.32 -5.62 -4.56
N ASP A 423 -13.33 -6.44 -4.24
CA ASP A 423 -13.45 -7.15 -2.96
C ASP A 423 -13.37 -6.25 -1.71
N GLY A 424 -13.77 -4.98 -1.82
CA GLY A 424 -13.67 -4.00 -0.73
C GLY A 424 -12.40 -3.14 -0.75
N PHE A 425 -11.65 -3.14 -1.86
CA PHE A 425 -10.44 -2.33 -2.07
C PHE A 425 -9.29 -2.58 -1.07
N PRO A 426 -8.97 -3.83 -0.68
CA PRO A 426 -7.88 -4.13 0.24
C PRO A 426 -6.49 -3.75 -0.30
N GLN A 427 -6.40 -3.47 -1.60
CA GLN A 427 -5.16 -3.18 -2.32
C GLN A 427 -5.11 -1.74 -2.86
N TYR A 428 -5.92 -0.84 -2.29
CA TYR A 428 -6.05 0.55 -2.77
C TYR A 428 -4.69 1.27 -2.87
N GLU A 429 -3.86 1.13 -1.83
CA GLU A 429 -2.52 1.73 -1.75
C GLU A 429 -1.55 1.22 -2.83
N ASN A 430 -1.84 0.08 -3.46
CA ASN A 430 -1.09 -0.45 -4.60
C ASN A 430 -1.56 0.09 -5.96
N GLY A 431 -2.31 1.19 -5.97
CA GLY A 431 -2.85 1.79 -7.19
C GLY A 431 -3.99 0.98 -7.80
N ILE A 432 -4.72 0.21 -6.99
CA ILE A 432 -5.81 -0.66 -7.44
C ILE A 432 -7.15 -0.09 -6.98
N GLY A 433 -7.94 0.44 -7.92
CA GLY A 433 -9.28 0.96 -7.66
C GLY A 433 -9.39 2.47 -7.38
N MET A 434 -8.28 3.20 -7.47
CA MET A 434 -8.27 4.67 -7.36
C MET A 434 -9.13 5.33 -8.45
N VAL A 435 -9.00 4.87 -9.70
CA VAL A 435 -9.80 5.37 -10.82
C VAL A 435 -11.27 5.02 -10.65
N ARG A 436 -11.57 3.79 -10.17
CA ARG A 436 -12.95 3.39 -9.87
C ARG A 436 -13.56 4.29 -8.81
N THR A 437 -12.83 4.57 -7.74
CA THR A 437 -13.28 5.44 -6.65
C THR A 437 -13.59 6.85 -7.16
N LEU A 438 -12.71 7.44 -7.99
CA LEU A 438 -12.95 8.73 -8.63
C LEU A 438 -14.20 8.72 -9.53
N LEU A 439 -14.42 7.66 -10.30
CA LEU A 439 -15.60 7.52 -11.17
C LEU A 439 -16.90 7.37 -10.37
N ASP A 440 -16.87 6.67 -9.23
CA ASP A 440 -18.02 6.52 -8.32
C ASP A 440 -18.35 7.82 -7.60
N ASP A 441 -17.32 8.54 -7.14
CA ASP A 441 -17.45 9.88 -6.61
C ASP A 441 -18.13 10.82 -7.62
N TRP A 442 -17.59 10.91 -8.84
CA TRP A 442 -18.19 11.73 -9.90
C TRP A 442 -19.65 11.36 -10.16
N SER A 443 -19.95 10.07 -10.23
CA SER A 443 -21.31 9.58 -10.48
C SER A 443 -22.29 10.01 -9.38
N ARG A 444 -21.83 10.04 -8.12
CA ARG A 444 -22.62 10.52 -6.97
C ARG A 444 -22.79 12.04 -7.02
N LEU A 445 -21.70 12.78 -7.22
CA LEU A 445 -21.71 14.24 -7.32
C LEU A 445 -22.63 14.72 -8.44
N ARG A 446 -22.51 14.15 -9.64
CA ARG A 446 -23.34 14.50 -10.80
C ARG A 446 -24.83 14.35 -10.53
N ARG A 447 -25.25 13.31 -9.79
CA ARG A 447 -26.66 13.16 -9.38
C ARG A 447 -27.11 14.28 -8.45
N ARG A 448 -26.26 14.71 -7.51
CA ARG A 448 -26.54 15.83 -6.60
C ARG A 448 -26.67 17.14 -7.37
N LEU A 449 -25.73 17.43 -8.28
CA LEU A 449 -25.76 18.64 -9.11
C LEU A 449 -27.02 18.75 -9.98
N ARG A 450 -27.51 17.62 -10.50
CA ARG A 450 -28.76 17.59 -11.28
C ARG A 450 -30.02 17.79 -10.45
N ALA A 451 -30.00 17.33 -9.19
CA ALA A 451 -31.10 17.54 -8.27
C ALA A 451 -31.13 18.98 -7.72
N ALA A 452 -29.96 19.55 -7.49
CA ALA A 452 -29.78 20.91 -7.00
C ALA A 452 -28.57 21.57 -7.70
N PRO A 453 -28.79 22.32 -8.79
CA PRO A 453 -27.72 23.00 -9.51
C PRO A 453 -26.95 23.96 -8.61
N ALA A 454 -25.63 23.93 -8.68
CA ALA A 454 -24.76 24.79 -7.90
C ALA A 454 -24.79 26.23 -8.44
N ALA A 455 -25.14 27.20 -7.59
CA ALA A 455 -25.07 28.62 -7.91
C ALA A 455 -23.64 29.17 -7.67
N GLY A 456 -23.26 30.21 -8.43
CA GLY A 456 -22.04 30.99 -8.15
C GLY A 456 -20.71 30.40 -8.61
N MET A 457 -20.71 29.32 -9.40
CA MET A 457 -19.49 28.74 -9.98
C MET A 457 -19.28 29.06 -11.46
N ALA A 458 -20.35 29.44 -12.16
CA ALA A 458 -20.29 29.69 -13.60
C ALA A 458 -19.25 30.76 -13.96
N GLY A 459 -18.44 30.48 -14.98
CA GLY A 459 -17.40 31.39 -15.46
C GLY A 459 -16.08 31.37 -14.69
N LYS A 460 -15.99 30.69 -13.53
CA LYS A 460 -14.71 30.52 -12.83
C LYS A 460 -13.73 29.71 -13.69
N ARG A 461 -12.50 30.19 -13.85
CA ARG A 461 -11.40 29.51 -14.55
C ARG A 461 -10.70 28.56 -13.60
N VAL A 462 -10.79 27.26 -13.87
CA VAL A 462 -10.23 26.21 -13.02
C VAL A 462 -9.21 25.41 -13.81
N VAL A 463 -8.03 25.22 -13.24
CA VAL A 463 -6.99 24.36 -13.83
C VAL A 463 -6.84 23.13 -12.96
N ILE A 464 -6.90 21.94 -13.56
CA ILE A 464 -6.71 20.66 -12.86
C ILE A 464 -5.42 20.03 -13.35
N ALA A 465 -4.47 19.78 -12.45
CA ALA A 465 -3.22 19.11 -12.79
C ALA A 465 -3.25 17.63 -12.39
N CYS A 466 -2.56 16.78 -13.15
CA CYS A 466 -2.46 15.35 -12.84
C CYS A 466 -1.24 14.71 -13.52
N GLY A 467 -0.93 13.46 -13.16
CA GLY A 467 0.01 12.64 -13.93
C GLY A 467 -0.49 12.37 -15.36
N THR A 468 0.44 12.16 -16.30
CA THR A 468 0.11 11.97 -17.72
C THR A 468 -0.72 10.71 -17.98
N LEU A 469 -0.58 9.68 -17.14
CA LEU A 469 -1.32 8.42 -17.29
C LEU A 469 -2.84 8.58 -17.17
N ILE A 470 -3.30 9.36 -16.17
CA ILE A 470 -4.72 9.56 -15.89
C ILE A 470 -5.33 10.70 -16.72
N GLY A 471 -4.51 11.54 -17.34
CA GLY A 471 -4.89 12.74 -18.09
C GLY A 471 -6.12 12.55 -18.99
N PRO A 472 -6.15 11.57 -19.92
CA PRO A 472 -7.30 11.35 -20.80
C PRO A 472 -8.61 11.04 -20.06
N THR A 473 -8.54 10.38 -18.90
CA THR A 473 -9.71 10.08 -18.07
C THR A 473 -10.17 11.33 -17.32
N LEU A 474 -9.25 12.09 -16.74
CA LEU A 474 -9.58 13.35 -16.07
C LEU A 474 -10.12 14.42 -17.02
N THR A 475 -9.63 14.51 -18.26
CA THR A 475 -10.18 15.41 -19.28
C THR A 475 -11.66 15.14 -19.51
N ARG A 476 -12.05 13.87 -19.76
CA ARG A 476 -13.47 13.51 -19.97
C ARG A 476 -14.34 13.80 -18.74
N LEU A 477 -13.81 13.57 -17.55
CA LEU A 477 -14.53 13.87 -16.30
C LEU A 477 -14.69 15.36 -16.08
N THR A 478 -13.66 16.14 -16.37
CA THR A 478 -13.62 17.60 -16.24
C THR A 478 -14.55 18.27 -17.23
N GLU A 479 -14.61 17.79 -18.48
CA GLU A 479 -15.59 18.26 -19.47
C GLU A 479 -17.03 18.03 -19.00
N ALA A 480 -17.32 16.84 -18.45
CA ALA A 480 -18.62 16.53 -17.90
C ALA A 480 -18.93 17.37 -16.64
N PHE A 481 -17.93 17.62 -15.79
CA PHE A 481 -18.04 18.49 -14.63
C PHE A 481 -18.34 19.93 -15.03
N ALA A 482 -17.60 20.48 -16.00
CA ALA A 482 -17.80 21.82 -16.53
C ALA A 482 -19.21 21.98 -17.14
N ALA A 483 -19.70 20.98 -17.87
CA ALA A 483 -21.05 21.02 -18.44
C ALA A 483 -22.18 21.07 -17.38
N GLU A 484 -21.99 20.44 -16.22
CA GLU A 484 -23.00 20.41 -15.15
C GLU A 484 -22.89 21.62 -14.20
N THR A 485 -21.77 22.37 -14.22
CA THR A 485 -21.47 23.43 -13.25
C THR A 485 -21.24 24.82 -13.86
N GLY A 486 -20.94 24.90 -15.15
CA GLY A 486 -20.65 26.15 -15.87
C GLY A 486 -19.25 26.72 -15.63
N VAL A 487 -18.35 26.00 -14.95
CA VAL A 487 -16.94 26.42 -14.81
C VAL A 487 -16.22 26.34 -16.16
N VAL A 488 -15.19 27.15 -16.34
CA VAL A 488 -14.25 27.05 -17.47
C VAL A 488 -13.05 26.25 -16.98
N ALA A 489 -13.05 24.94 -17.21
CA ALA A 489 -12.01 24.05 -16.68
C ALA A 489 -11.08 23.49 -17.76
N SER A 490 -9.78 23.43 -17.47
CA SER A 490 -8.76 22.75 -18.28
C SER A 490 -8.00 21.71 -17.46
N VAL A 491 -7.56 20.64 -18.12
CA VAL A 491 -6.70 19.61 -17.51
C VAL A 491 -5.29 19.75 -18.06
N HIS A 492 -4.31 19.79 -17.17
CA HIS A 492 -2.89 19.92 -17.47
C HIS A 492 -2.14 18.67 -16.99
N PRO A 493 -1.95 17.67 -17.85
CA PRO A 493 -1.10 16.53 -17.53
C PRO A 493 0.35 17.00 -17.36
N VAL A 494 0.95 16.69 -16.21
CA VAL A 494 2.29 17.12 -15.80
C VAL A 494 3.27 15.98 -16.04
N THR A 495 4.36 16.28 -16.76
CA THR A 495 5.46 15.34 -16.97
C THR A 495 6.34 15.28 -15.73
N ASN A 496 6.59 14.07 -15.22
CA ASN A 496 7.48 13.85 -14.10
C ASN A 496 8.94 13.95 -14.55
N THR A 497 9.65 15.00 -14.12
CA THR A 497 11.08 15.15 -14.42
C THR A 497 11.97 14.61 -13.30
N LEU A 498 11.44 14.49 -12.09
CA LEU A 498 12.16 14.00 -10.92
C LEU A 498 12.48 12.50 -11.02
N PHE A 499 11.47 11.71 -11.40
CA PHE A 499 11.58 10.26 -11.58
C PHE A 499 11.63 9.83 -13.06
N GLY A 500 11.56 10.80 -13.98
CA GLY A 500 11.51 10.56 -15.43
C GLY A 500 10.09 10.30 -15.94
N GLU A 501 9.89 10.55 -17.24
CA GLU A 501 8.56 10.65 -17.84
C GLU A 501 7.73 9.36 -17.79
N ARG A 502 8.38 8.20 -17.63
CA ARG A 502 7.74 6.89 -17.49
C ARG A 502 7.05 6.73 -16.14
N VAL A 503 7.50 7.44 -15.11
CA VAL A 503 6.83 7.50 -13.80
C VAL A 503 5.74 8.57 -13.88
N ASN A 504 4.57 8.17 -14.40
CA ASN A 504 3.53 9.07 -14.91
C ASN A 504 2.24 9.13 -14.06
N VAL A 505 2.30 8.63 -12.82
CA VAL A 505 1.22 8.69 -11.84
C VAL A 505 1.24 10.00 -11.04
N SER A 506 0.06 10.50 -10.68
CA SER A 506 -0.09 11.78 -9.96
C SER A 506 0.64 11.83 -8.62
N GLY A 507 0.64 10.73 -7.86
CA GLY A 507 1.21 10.70 -6.50
C GLY A 507 2.74 10.84 -6.46
N LEU A 508 3.42 10.72 -7.60
CA LEU A 508 4.89 10.82 -7.70
C LEU A 508 5.35 12.11 -8.39
N LEU A 509 4.45 13.06 -8.63
CA LEU A 509 4.79 14.38 -9.16
C LEU A 509 5.39 15.27 -8.08
N SER A 510 6.44 16.00 -8.44
CA SER A 510 7.14 16.94 -7.54
C SER A 510 6.52 18.34 -7.55
N GLY A 511 6.79 19.14 -6.51
CA GLY A 511 6.39 20.54 -6.49
C GLY A 511 7.00 21.31 -7.67
N GLY A 512 8.27 21.06 -7.97
CA GLY A 512 8.98 21.65 -9.11
C GLY A 512 8.36 21.29 -10.47
N ASP A 513 7.81 20.08 -10.63
CA ASP A 513 7.09 19.70 -11.85
C ASP A 513 5.81 20.54 -12.04
N TYR A 514 5.04 20.74 -10.96
CA TYR A 514 3.85 21.60 -11.02
C TYR A 514 4.19 23.05 -11.34
N VAL A 515 5.18 23.64 -10.67
CA VAL A 515 5.60 25.03 -10.91
C VAL A 515 6.08 25.20 -12.36
N ARG A 516 6.86 24.25 -12.89
CA ARG A 516 7.35 24.33 -14.27
C ARG A 516 6.23 24.27 -15.30
N THR A 517 5.21 23.45 -15.07
CA THR A 517 4.10 23.26 -16.01
C THR A 517 3.03 24.35 -15.89
N LEU A 518 2.82 24.90 -14.70
CA LEU A 518 1.68 25.77 -14.39
C LEU A 518 2.07 27.21 -14.03
N GLY A 519 3.37 27.53 -13.95
CA GLY A 519 3.86 28.87 -13.62
C GLY A 519 3.28 29.94 -14.54
N GLY A 520 2.62 30.94 -13.94
CA GLY A 520 2.00 32.06 -14.65
C GLY A 520 0.65 31.73 -15.30
N VAL A 521 0.00 30.63 -14.91
CA VAL A 521 -1.33 30.28 -15.44
C VAL A 521 -2.42 31.24 -14.92
N GLU A 522 -3.29 31.69 -15.82
CA GLU A 522 -4.42 32.57 -15.47
C GLU A 522 -5.64 31.76 -15.00
N ALA A 523 -5.64 31.34 -13.74
CA ALA A 523 -6.73 30.58 -13.13
C ALA A 523 -7.29 31.28 -11.87
N ASP A 524 -8.59 31.14 -11.62
CA ASP A 524 -9.19 31.53 -10.35
C ASP A 524 -8.90 30.47 -9.26
N LEU A 525 -8.63 29.22 -9.67
CA LEU A 525 -8.17 28.13 -8.80
C LEU A 525 -7.40 27.07 -9.59
N VAL A 526 -6.29 26.59 -9.01
CA VAL A 526 -5.53 25.43 -9.48
C VAL A 526 -5.75 24.27 -8.52
N LEU A 527 -6.21 23.13 -9.05
CA LEU A 527 -6.44 21.91 -8.31
C LEU A 527 -5.30 20.92 -8.55
N LEU A 528 -4.61 20.58 -7.48
CA LEU A 528 -3.55 19.58 -7.48
C LEU A 528 -4.01 18.28 -6.80
N PRO A 529 -3.46 17.11 -7.19
CA PRO A 529 -3.72 15.86 -6.51
C PRO A 529 -3.22 15.90 -5.05
N ARG A 530 -4.10 15.66 -4.08
CA ARG A 530 -3.71 15.53 -2.66
C ARG A 530 -2.69 14.40 -2.44
N THR A 531 -2.73 13.38 -3.29
CA THR A 531 -1.82 12.23 -3.25
C THR A 531 -0.37 12.57 -3.63
N SER A 532 -0.09 13.76 -4.16
CA SER A 532 1.29 14.24 -4.41
C SER A 532 1.96 14.80 -3.15
N LEU A 533 1.21 14.96 -2.06
CA LEU A 533 1.70 15.46 -0.78
C LEU A 533 1.98 14.31 0.19
N ASP A 534 2.74 14.63 1.22
CA ASP A 534 2.98 13.73 2.34
C ASP A 534 1.75 13.47 3.22
N TYR A 535 1.94 12.69 4.29
CA TYR A 535 0.85 12.35 5.19
C TYR A 535 0.18 13.60 5.76
N PHE A 536 0.95 14.58 6.22
CA PHE A 536 0.42 15.79 6.87
C PHE A 536 -0.16 16.80 5.87
N GLY A 537 0.13 16.67 4.57
CA GLY A 537 -0.31 17.62 3.56
C GLY A 537 0.60 18.84 3.42
N GLU A 538 1.81 18.80 3.97
CA GLU A 538 2.65 19.99 4.08
C GLU A 538 3.64 20.13 2.92
N ARG A 539 4.13 18.98 2.41
CA ARG A 539 5.26 18.94 1.48
C ARG A 539 5.09 17.95 0.35
N PHE A 540 5.70 18.28 -0.78
CA PHE A 540 5.91 17.39 -1.92
C PHE A 540 7.18 16.54 -1.73
N LEU A 541 7.40 15.56 -2.62
CA LEU A 541 8.56 14.64 -2.57
C LEU A 541 9.92 15.35 -2.66
N ASP A 542 10.00 16.46 -3.38
CA ASP A 542 11.18 17.33 -3.51
C ASP A 542 11.32 18.34 -2.36
N SER A 543 10.57 18.14 -1.26
CA SER A 543 10.58 18.95 -0.04
C SER A 543 10.03 20.36 -0.17
N MET A 544 9.58 20.78 -1.35
CA MET A 544 8.82 22.03 -1.53
C MET A 544 7.56 21.99 -0.67
N THR A 545 7.26 23.10 -0.01
CA THR A 545 6.02 23.30 0.73
C THR A 545 4.87 23.64 -0.20
N VAL A 546 3.64 23.42 0.26
CA VAL A 546 2.43 23.84 -0.46
C VAL A 546 2.43 25.35 -0.76
N ALA A 547 2.97 26.17 0.16
CA ALA A 547 3.07 27.61 0.01
C ALA A 547 4.05 28.01 -1.11
N GLU A 548 5.26 27.40 -1.15
CA GLU A 548 6.25 27.66 -2.20
C GLU A 548 5.72 27.27 -3.59
N VAL A 549 4.97 26.16 -3.69
CA VAL A 549 4.36 25.75 -4.96
C VAL A 549 3.25 26.70 -5.39
N ALA A 550 2.39 27.14 -4.46
CA ALA A 550 1.35 28.13 -4.77
C ALA A 550 1.94 29.46 -5.25
N GLU A 551 3.02 29.94 -4.60
CA GLU A 551 3.76 31.13 -5.02
C GLU A 551 4.37 30.96 -6.41
N GLY A 552 5.03 29.82 -6.66
CA GLY A 552 5.65 29.53 -7.96
C GLY A 552 4.66 29.38 -9.11
N ILE A 553 3.45 28.89 -8.84
CA ILE A 553 2.36 28.82 -9.83
C ILE A 553 1.79 30.22 -10.12
N GLY A 554 1.66 31.06 -9.08
CA GLY A 554 1.11 32.41 -9.20
C GLY A 554 -0.43 32.46 -9.22
N ALA A 555 -1.10 31.42 -8.72
CA ALA A 555 -2.56 31.32 -8.62
C ALA A 555 -2.97 30.59 -7.33
N PRO A 556 -4.21 30.78 -6.81
CA PRO A 556 -4.69 30.02 -5.65
C PRO A 556 -4.65 28.51 -5.92
N VAL A 557 -4.12 27.74 -4.97
CA VAL A 557 -3.98 26.28 -5.07
C VAL A 557 -4.87 25.58 -4.04
N ALA A 558 -5.56 24.52 -4.45
CA ALA A 558 -6.25 23.59 -3.58
C ALA A 558 -5.90 22.15 -3.93
N PHE A 559 -6.10 21.24 -2.97
CA PHE A 559 -5.79 19.82 -3.13
C PHE A 559 -7.07 18.99 -3.11
N ALA A 560 -7.13 17.97 -3.95
CA ALA A 560 -8.27 17.07 -4.00
C ALA A 560 -7.85 15.62 -4.31
N THR A 561 -8.58 14.68 -3.72
CA THR A 561 -8.58 13.25 -4.05
C THR A 561 -9.77 12.87 -4.94
N SER A 562 -10.80 13.72 -4.98
CA SER A 562 -12.09 13.45 -5.62
C SER A 562 -12.68 14.68 -6.33
N LEU A 563 -13.69 14.48 -7.19
CA LEU A 563 -14.38 15.61 -7.81
C LEU A 563 -15.33 16.30 -6.83
N SER A 564 -15.81 15.61 -5.80
CA SER A 564 -16.57 16.22 -4.71
C SER A 564 -15.71 17.22 -3.93
N GLU A 565 -14.47 16.87 -3.60
CA GLU A 565 -13.53 17.82 -2.95
C GLU A 565 -13.16 18.98 -3.89
N ALA A 566 -12.90 18.69 -5.16
CA ALA A 566 -12.67 19.72 -6.16
C ALA A 566 -13.87 20.70 -6.26
N PHE A 567 -15.10 20.18 -6.23
CA PHE A 567 -16.31 20.98 -6.22
C PHE A 567 -16.40 21.89 -4.99
N GLU A 568 -16.12 21.36 -3.79
CA GLU A 568 -16.13 22.17 -2.57
C GLU A 568 -15.03 23.23 -2.57
N ALA A 569 -13.82 22.91 -3.05
CA ALA A 569 -12.74 23.88 -3.19
C ALA A 569 -13.09 25.01 -4.18
N ILE A 570 -13.75 24.70 -5.31
CA ILE A 570 -14.21 25.72 -6.26
C ILE A 570 -15.31 26.60 -5.64
N ARG A 571 -16.16 26.03 -4.79
CA ARG A 571 -17.29 26.72 -4.17
C ARG A 571 -16.85 27.61 -3.00
N ALA A 572 -16.08 27.07 -2.07
CA ALA A 572 -15.69 27.70 -0.81
C ALA A 572 -14.35 28.45 -0.90
N GLY A 573 -13.52 28.12 -1.88
CA GLY A 573 -12.13 28.59 -1.97
C GLY A 573 -11.13 27.51 -1.54
N PRO A 574 -9.83 27.78 -1.69
CA PRO A 574 -8.78 26.88 -1.25
C PRO A 574 -8.83 26.71 0.27
N HIS A 575 -8.59 25.49 0.73
CA HIS A 575 -8.41 25.14 2.14
C HIS A 575 -7.08 24.41 2.28
N ASP A 576 -6.51 24.49 3.49
CA ASP A 576 -5.29 23.75 3.80
C ASP A 576 -5.56 22.25 3.70
N PRO A 577 -4.65 21.48 3.09
CA PRO A 577 -4.81 20.04 2.99
C PRO A 577 -4.78 19.40 4.38
N GLU A 578 -5.74 18.51 4.63
CA GLU A 578 -5.78 17.72 5.86
C GLU A 578 -4.81 16.53 5.80
N PRO A 579 -4.42 15.97 6.96
CA PRO A 579 -3.69 14.71 7.01
C PRO A 579 -4.42 13.59 6.25
N ALA A 580 -3.65 12.70 5.62
CA ALA A 580 -4.23 11.57 4.90
C ALA A 580 -4.99 10.65 5.88
N ALA A 581 -6.15 10.16 5.46
CA ALA A 581 -6.97 9.28 6.30
C ALA A 581 -6.28 7.94 6.62
N ALA A 582 -5.40 7.47 5.73
CA ALA A 582 -4.61 6.26 5.95
C ALA A 582 -3.30 6.59 6.71
N PRO A 583 -3.01 5.91 7.84
CA PRO A 583 -1.85 6.22 8.68
C PRO A 583 -0.51 5.70 8.12
N ASN A 584 -0.54 4.94 7.01
CA ASN A 584 0.64 4.29 6.42
C ASN A 584 1.76 5.28 6.05
N GLY A 585 1.41 6.51 5.66
CA GLY A 585 2.38 7.55 5.34
C GLY A 585 2.92 8.34 6.54
N ALA A 586 2.31 8.21 7.73
CA ALA A 586 2.62 9.05 8.89
C ALA A 586 4.07 8.84 9.35
N PHE A 587 4.46 7.56 9.51
CA PHE A 587 5.83 7.18 9.86
C PHE A 587 6.84 7.77 8.87
N TRP A 588 6.60 7.65 7.55
CA TRP A 588 7.54 8.09 6.52
C TRP A 588 7.62 9.60 6.30
N SER A 589 6.71 10.37 6.90
CA SER A 589 6.67 11.83 6.80
C SER A 589 7.45 12.49 7.95
N ASP A 590 7.82 11.74 8.99
CA ASP A 590 8.57 12.26 10.12
C ASP A 590 10.05 12.51 9.77
N THR A 591 10.47 13.77 9.88
CA THR A 591 11.86 14.20 9.64
C THR A 591 12.83 13.79 10.75
N ALA A 592 12.32 13.38 11.91
CA ALA A 592 13.11 13.01 13.07
C ALA A 592 13.62 11.56 13.02
N ILE A 593 13.21 10.72 12.05
CA ILE A 593 13.66 9.32 11.96
C ILE A 593 15.18 9.24 11.84
N ASP A 594 15.81 8.59 12.83
CA ASP A 594 17.23 8.22 12.79
C ASP A 594 17.41 7.07 11.79
N VAL A 595 17.76 7.40 10.54
CA VAL A 595 17.97 6.40 9.49
C VAL A 595 19.39 5.83 9.63
N PRO A 596 19.57 4.53 9.95
CA PRO A 596 20.89 3.95 10.17
C PRO A 596 21.78 4.11 8.93
N VAL A 597 23.02 4.57 9.07
CA VAL A 597 23.95 4.75 7.94
C VAL A 597 24.15 3.45 7.15
N GLU A 598 24.07 2.30 7.81
CA GLU A 598 24.18 0.96 7.19
C GLU A 598 22.91 0.50 6.45
N GLY A 599 21.75 1.15 6.70
CA GLY A 599 20.45 0.86 6.08
C GLY A 599 19.95 1.94 5.12
N VAL A 600 20.55 3.14 5.16
CA VAL A 600 20.44 4.15 4.10
C VAL A 600 21.21 3.63 2.90
N TRP A 601 20.57 3.59 1.74
CA TRP A 601 21.32 3.48 0.49
C TRP A 601 22.15 4.77 0.28
N VAL A 602 23.36 4.80 0.85
CA VAL A 602 24.29 5.92 0.69
C VAL A 602 24.83 5.86 -0.73
N GLN A 603 24.56 6.93 -1.47
CA GLN A 603 24.96 7.07 -2.86
C GLN A 603 26.48 7.18 -2.92
N GLY A 604 27.12 6.18 -3.55
CA GLY A 604 28.53 6.27 -3.96
C GLY A 604 28.77 7.41 -4.95
#